data_AF-A0A7D6V9D2-F1
#
_entry.id   AF-A0A7D6V9D2-F1
#
_cell.length_a   1.000
_cell.length_b   1.000
_cell.length_c   1.000
_cell.angle_alpha   90.00
_cell.angle_beta   90.00
_cell.angle_gamma   90.00
#
_symmetry.space_group_name_H-M   'P 1'
#
loop_
_entity.id
_entity.type
_entity.pdbx_description
1 polymer ?
#
loop_
_entity_poly.entity_id
_entity_poly.type
_entity_poly.pdbx_seq_one_letter_code
_entity_poly.pdbx_strand_id
1 'polypeptide(L)' 'MDFTLPQLIDMTSHSAPTTALTPELAHEIMRLHRKCTTDSCSRKLAAFAALIAAGRIVPDSSRRFPTRKDPSTSNFHESS' A
#
# COMPACT_ATOMS: atom_id res chain seq x y z
N MET A 1 -5.42 19.78 -14.18
CA MET A 1 -5.94 19.47 -12.83
C MET A 1 -5.17 20.37 -11.89
N ASP A 2 -5.83 21.38 -11.32
CA ASP A 2 -5.20 22.24 -10.32
C ASP A 2 -5.37 21.54 -8.96
N PHE A 3 -4.27 21.01 -8.43
CA PHE A 3 -4.26 20.40 -7.11
C PHE A 3 -3.81 21.43 -6.10
N THR A 4 -4.51 21.55 -4.98
CA THR A 4 -4.12 22.49 -3.93
C THR A 4 -2.84 22.00 -3.25
N LEU A 5 -1.98 22.92 -2.80
CA LEU A 5 -0.77 22.57 -2.03
C LEU A 5 -0.96 21.52 -0.92
N PRO A 6 -2.02 21.58 -0.09
CA PRO A 6 -2.26 20.52 0.89
C PRO A 6 -2.53 19.16 0.25
N GLN A 7 -3.23 19.08 -0.89
CA GLN A 7 -3.43 17.81 -1.59
C GLN A 7 -2.11 17.23 -2.10
N LEU A 8 -1.19 18.07 -2.60
CA LEU A 8 0.13 17.61 -3.03
C LEU A 8 0.97 17.05 -1.87
N ILE A 9 1.00 17.73 -0.73
CA ILE A 9 1.68 17.25 0.48
C ILE A 9 1.09 15.91 0.91
N ASP A 10 -0.23 15.81 0.93
CA ASP A 10 -0.94 14.58 1.26
C ASP A 10 -0.62 13.45 0.28
N MET A 11 -0.57 13.71 -1.03
CA MET A 11 -0.24 12.70 -2.04
C MET A 11 1.18 12.14 -1.88
N THR A 12 2.12 12.96 -1.44
CA THR A 12 3.51 12.53 -1.17
C THR A 12 3.68 11.84 0.18
N SER A 13 2.70 11.98 1.08
CA SER A 13 2.74 11.38 2.41
C SER A 13 2.49 9.87 2.37
N HIS A 14 3.19 9.13 3.23
CA HIS A 14 3.02 7.68 3.35
C HIS A 14 1.89 7.29 4.32
N SER A 15 1.23 8.27 4.93
CA SER A 15 0.14 8.07 5.90
C SER A 15 -1.16 7.63 5.22
N ALA A 16 -1.97 6.83 5.92
CA ALA A 16 -3.27 6.40 5.41
C ALA A 16 -4.14 7.63 5.06
N PRO A 17 -4.80 7.65 3.89
CA PRO A 17 -5.75 8.70 3.59
C PRO A 17 -6.97 8.55 4.49
N THR A 18 -7.37 9.66 5.11
CA THR A 18 -8.58 9.74 5.93
C THR A 18 -9.84 9.88 5.08
N THR A 19 -9.69 10.22 3.81
CA THR A 19 -10.78 10.43 2.85
C THR A 19 -10.72 9.42 1.70
N ALA A 20 -11.89 9.12 1.12
CA ALA A 20 -11.97 8.31 -0.08
C ALA A 20 -11.26 9.02 -1.24
N LEU A 21 -10.34 8.30 -1.90
CA LEU A 21 -9.58 8.82 -3.03
C LEU A 21 -10.41 8.69 -4.30
N THR A 22 -10.40 9.73 -5.13
CA THR A 22 -10.96 9.64 -6.49
C THR A 22 -10.06 8.81 -7.39
N PRO A 23 -10.58 8.17 -8.45
CA PRO A 23 -9.76 7.37 -9.36
C PRO A 23 -8.63 8.18 -10.01
N GLU A 24 -8.86 9.46 -10.31
CA GLU A 24 -7.83 10.36 -10.86
C GLU A 24 -6.70 10.61 -9.84
N LEU A 25 -7.06 10.86 -8.58
CA LEU A 25 -6.09 11.06 -7.50
C LEU A 25 -5.31 9.78 -7.20
N ALA A 26 -5.99 8.64 -7.23
CA ALA A 26 -5.37 7.33 -7.05
C ALA A 26 -4.35 7.02 -8.15
N HIS A 27 -4.63 7.39 -9.41
CA HIS A 27 -3.66 7.28 -10.50
C HIS A 27 -2.40 8.13 -10.24
N GLU A 28 -2.56 9.35 -9.75
CA GLU A 28 -1.41 10.23 -9.49
C GLU A 28 -0.57 9.74 -8.31
N ILE A 29 -1.22 9.26 -7.24
CA ILE A 29 -0.53 8.61 -6.11
C ILE A 29 0.25 7.39 -6.60
N MET A 30 -0.32 6.55 -7.47
CA MET A 30 0.41 5.40 -8.05
C MET A 30 1.61 5.81 -8.90
N ARG A 31 1.53 6.96 -9.59
CA ARG A 31 2.66 7.53 -10.34
C ARG A 31 3.77 8.04 -9.42
N LEU A 32 3.42 8.79 -8.37
CA LEU A 32 4.37 9.35 -7.40
C LEU A 32 5.07 8.24 -6.58
N HIS A 33 4.32 7.23 -6.16
CA HIS A 33 4.80 6.12 -5.32
C HIS A 33 5.29 4.91 -6.14
N ARG A 34 5.78 5.13 -7.37
CA ARG A 34 6.28 4.06 -8.26
C ARG A 34 7.40 3.23 -7.62
N LYS A 35 8.24 3.87 -6.81
CA LYS A 35 9.36 3.25 -6.08
C LYS A 35 8.94 2.63 -4.75
N CYS A 36 7.78 2.99 -4.21
CA CYS A 36 7.27 2.46 -2.95
C CYS A 36 6.51 1.15 -3.19
N THR A 37 6.66 0.20 -2.27
CA THR A 37 5.85 -1.03 -2.24
C THR A 37 4.52 -0.77 -1.54
N THR A 38 3.49 -1.56 -1.87
CA THR A 38 2.18 -1.48 -1.20
C THR A 38 2.24 -1.92 0.27
N ASP A 39 3.26 -2.69 0.64
CA ASP A 39 3.52 -3.14 2.01
C ASP A 39 4.09 -2.01 2.89
N SER A 40 4.92 -1.14 2.30
CA SER A 40 5.57 -0.02 3.00
C SER A 40 4.81 1.31 2.91
N CYS A 41 3.72 1.39 2.14
CA CYS A 41 2.97 2.62 1.92
C CYS A 41 1.46 2.36 1.96
N SER A 42 0.85 2.69 3.11
CA SER A 42 -0.60 2.57 3.35
C SER A 42 -1.42 3.40 2.36
N ARG A 43 -0.88 4.54 1.91
CA ARG A 43 -1.56 5.38 0.91
C ARG A 43 -1.62 4.75 -0.47
N LYS A 44 -0.57 4.04 -0.90
CA LYS A 44 -0.58 3.29 -2.16
C LYS A 44 -1.60 2.16 -2.11
N LEU A 45 -1.71 1.47 -0.96
CA LEU A 45 -2.72 0.43 -0.76
C LEU A 45 -4.14 1.00 -0.87
N ALA A 46 -4.40 2.16 -0.24
CA ALA A 46 -5.69 2.83 -0.35
C ALA A 46 -6.01 3.32 -1.77
N ALA A 47 -5.03 3.88 -2.50
CA ALA A 47 -5.19 4.27 -3.89
C ALA A 47 -5.51 3.06 -4.78
N PHE A 48 -4.82 1.95 -4.55
CA PHE A 48 -5.08 0.70 -5.26
C PHE A 48 -6.49 0.17 -4.96
N ALA A 49 -6.91 0.17 -3.69
CA ALA A 49 -8.26 -0.23 -3.29
C ALA A 49 -9.34 0.65 -3.93
N ALA A 50 -9.12 1.97 -4.02
CA ALA A 50 -10.04 2.89 -4.68
C ALA A 50 -10.20 2.58 -6.17
N LEU A 51 -9.11 2.20 -6.86
CA LEU A 51 -9.16 1.83 -8.28
C LEU A 51 -9.82 0.48 -8.53
N ILE A 52 -9.68 -0.47 -7.59
CA ILE A 52 -10.43 -1.73 -7.60
C ILE A 52 -11.92 -1.44 -7.41
N ALA A 53 -12.28 -0.63 -6.42
CA ALA A 53 -13.67 -0.25 -6.14
C ALA A 53 -14.31 0.47 -7.34
N ALA A 54 -13.52 1.28 -8.07
CA ALA A 54 -13.94 1.92 -9.32
C ALA A 54 -13.98 0.97 -10.53
N GLY A 55 -13.62 -0.31 -10.38
CA GLY A 55 -13.57 -1.30 -11.46
C GLY A 55 -12.51 -1.02 -12.54
N ARG A 56 -11.55 -0.13 -12.26
CA ARG A 56 -10.51 0.31 -13.21
C ARG A 56 -9.29 -0.60 -13.22
N ILE A 57 -9.06 -1.35 -12.13
CA ILE A 57 -7.91 -2.24 -11.96
C ILE A 57 -8.37 -3.59 -11.41
N VAL A 58 -7.94 -4.68 -12.04
CA VAL A 58 -8.06 -6.03 -11.47
C VAL A 58 -6.85 -6.26 -10.58
N PRO A 59 -7.04 -6.62 -9.29
CA PRO A 59 -5.93 -6.90 -8.39
C PRO A 59 -5.11 -8.07 -8.94
N ASP A 60 -3.84 -7.82 -9.25
CA ASP A 60 -2.83 -8.86 -9.47
C ASP A 60 -2.57 -9.53 -8.11
N SER A 61 -3.47 -10.43 -7.74
CA SER A 61 -3.47 -11.19 -6.48
C SER A 61 -2.32 -12.20 -6.40
N SER A 62 -1.37 -12.15 -7.35
CA SER A 62 -0.23 -13.04 -7.47
C SER A 62 0.90 -12.73 -6.48
N ARG A 63 0.93 -11.53 -5.89
CA ARG A 63 1.84 -11.19 -4.78
C ARG A 63 1.20 -11.45 -3.43
N ARG A 64 0.75 -12.69 -3.21
CA ARG A 64 0.77 -13.28 -1.86
C ARG A 64 2.23 -13.31 -1.45
N PHE A 65 2.63 -12.40 -0.58
CA PHE A 65 3.83 -12.61 0.21
C PHE A 65 3.66 -13.98 0.89
N PRO A 66 4.57 -14.96 0.68
CA PRO A 66 4.63 -16.05 1.63
C PRO A 66 4.95 -15.38 2.96
N THR A 67 4.01 -15.45 3.89
CA THR A 67 4.28 -15.13 5.29
C THR A 67 5.51 -15.94 5.65
N ARG A 68 6.65 -15.26 5.81
CA ARG A 68 7.88 -15.87 6.31
C ARG A 68 7.58 -16.13 7.78
N LYS A 69 6.89 -17.26 8.01
CA LYS A 69 6.54 -17.77 9.32
C LYS A 69 7.85 -17.84 10.12
N ASP A 70 7.90 -16.98 11.12
CA ASP A 70 8.88 -16.93 12.19
C ASP A 70 9.23 -18.35 12.65
N PRO A 71 10.50 -18.79 12.61
CA PRO A 71 10.91 -19.95 13.36
C PRO A 71 11.15 -19.56 14.83
N SER A 72 10.09 -19.14 15.53
CA SER A 72 10.09 -19.15 17.00
C SER A 72 9.69 -20.54 17.48
N THR A 73 10.64 -21.46 17.44
CA THR A 73 10.65 -22.63 18.33
C THR A 73 12.10 -22.99 18.64
N SER A 74 12.78 -22.11 19.37
CA SER A 74 13.95 -22.50 20.16
C SER A 74 13.44 -23.23 21.40
N ASN A 75 13.16 -24.52 21.25
CA ASN A 75 13.11 -25.48 22.33
C ASN A 75 13.91 -26.70 21.90
N PHE A 76 15.18 -26.74 22.26
CA PHE A 76 15.88 -28.01 22.42
C PHE A 76 16.63 -28.03 23.73
N HIS A 77 16.28 -29.05 24.50
CA HIS A 77 16.85 -29.51 25.75
C HIS A 77 18.37 -29.69 25.61
N GLU A 78 19.16 -29.13 26.52
CA GLU A 78 20.50 -29.66 26.80
C GLU A 78 20.55 -30.09 28.26
N SER A 79 20.53 -31.42 28.42
CA SER A 79 20.86 -32.14 29.64
C SER A 79 22.19 -32.84 29.37
N SER A 80 23.22 -32.55 30.16
CA SER A 80 24.26 -33.49 30.64
C SER A 80 25.30 -32.74 31.47
#